data_AF-A0A5N5GAA3-F1
#
_entry.id   AF-A0A5N5GAA3-F1
#
_cell.length_a   1.000
_cell.length_b   1.000
_cell.length_c   1.000
_cell.angle_alpha   90.00
_cell.angle_beta   90.00
_cell.angle_gamma   90.00
#
_symmetry.space_group_name_H-M   'P 1'
#
loop_
_entity.id
_entity.type
_entity.pdbx_description
1 polymer ?
#
loop_
_entity_poly.entity_id
_entity_poly.type
_entity_poly.pdbx_seq_one_letter_code
_entity_poly.pdbx_strand_id
1 'polypeptide(L)'
;MYPTQIKPVTEEERRVSAEIPFRPSILFPGQSCGLIGTSSSRGMERKVTLDDFKVGSVPTLIYIPDFITDNEQTMLLNKIYEGPVSKWKSLKNRRLQNWGGIVHEKGLLPQDLPSWLTKITCKIYEESGLFPLPINHVLINEYLPNQGIMAHQDGPAYYPVVAILSLESPVVMDFTPHSRLTLCKSTCANAVENTNSDAGVININTDKSMNELHPFPVILMPRSLLIFKDKAYSDYLHAIKDCEVQCYDGVRSDFIFPFLVRNKKILLKI
;
A
#
# COMPACT_ATOMS: atom_id res chain seq x y z
N MET A 1 1.21 -27.50 -18.48
CA MET A 1 1.52 -26.26 -17.73
C MET A 1 0.93 -25.12 -18.55
N TYR A 2 -0.26 -24.64 -18.20
CA TYR A 2 -0.92 -23.59 -18.99
C TYR A 2 -0.43 -22.21 -18.53
N PRO A 3 -0.07 -21.30 -19.45
CA PRO A 3 0.39 -19.97 -19.07
C PRO A 3 -0.76 -19.17 -18.46
N THR A 4 -0.49 -18.54 -17.32
CA THR A 4 -1.41 -17.65 -16.61
C THR A 4 -1.72 -16.45 -17.51
N GLN A 5 -2.89 -16.46 -18.17
CA GLN A 5 -3.36 -15.31 -18.93
C GLN A 5 -3.71 -14.18 -17.96
N ILE A 6 -2.89 -13.12 -17.98
CA ILE A 6 -3.24 -11.83 -17.40
C ILE A 6 -4.44 -11.31 -18.20
N LYS A 7 -5.65 -11.44 -17.64
CA LYS A 7 -6.85 -10.86 -18.25
C LYS A 7 -6.79 -9.33 -18.12
N PRO A 8 -7.16 -8.57 -19.15
CA PRO A 8 -7.13 -7.12 -19.09
C PRO A 8 -8.10 -6.60 -18.03
N VAL A 9 -7.57 -5.73 -17.17
CA VAL A 9 -8.29 -4.89 -16.21
C VAL A 9 -9.34 -4.08 -16.97
N THR A 10 -10.58 -4.03 -16.46
CA THR A 10 -11.68 -3.34 -17.12
C THR A 10 -11.43 -1.83 -17.17
N GLU A 11 -12.00 -1.13 -18.16
CA GLU A 11 -11.86 0.33 -18.32
C GLU A 11 -12.25 1.10 -17.04
N GLU A 12 -13.16 0.54 -16.24
CA GLU A 12 -13.63 1.09 -14.96
C GLU A 12 -12.60 0.90 -13.83
N GLU A 13 -11.91 -0.23 -13.79
CA GLU A 13 -10.76 -0.45 -12.89
C GLU A 13 -9.56 0.43 -13.28
N ARG A 14 -9.36 0.72 -14.56
CA ARG A 14 -8.35 1.69 -15.05
C ARG A 14 -8.68 3.14 -14.68
N ARG A 15 -9.96 3.53 -14.69
CA ARG A 15 -10.40 4.88 -14.26
C ARG A 15 -10.32 5.11 -12.75
N VAL A 16 -10.48 4.06 -11.95
CA VAL A 16 -10.31 4.11 -10.49
C VAL A 16 -8.83 4.05 -10.09
N SER A 17 -7.99 3.36 -10.87
CA SER A 17 -6.55 3.22 -10.64
C SER A 17 -5.69 4.30 -11.33
N ALA A 18 -6.32 5.23 -12.06
CA ALA A 18 -5.74 6.40 -12.72
C ALA A 18 -4.25 6.25 -13.13
N GLU A 19 -3.99 5.53 -14.21
CA GLU A 19 -2.76 5.70 -14.98
C GLU A 19 -2.80 7.09 -15.64
N ILE A 20 -2.22 8.10 -14.98
CA ILE A 20 -1.99 9.42 -15.56
C ILE A 20 -0.49 9.53 -15.88
N PRO A 21 -0.08 9.78 -17.13
CA PRO A 21 1.33 9.92 -17.47
C PRO A 21 1.97 11.08 -16.69
N PHE A 22 3.18 10.82 -16.19
CA PHE A 22 4.00 11.72 -15.39
C PHE A 22 4.18 13.10 -16.03
N ARG A 23 3.81 14.17 -15.32
CA ARG A 23 4.30 15.53 -15.55
C ARG A 23 4.59 16.22 -14.21
N PRO A 24 5.79 16.82 -14.03
CA PRO A 24 6.14 17.44 -12.76
C PRO A 24 5.51 18.82 -12.59
N SER A 25 5.31 19.16 -11.31
CA SER A 25 5.11 20.47 -10.67
C SER A 25 3.79 21.23 -10.86
N ILE A 26 3.01 21.31 -9.77
CA ILE A 26 2.40 22.57 -9.29
C ILE A 26 2.43 22.55 -7.75
N LEU A 27 3.08 23.56 -7.16
CA LEU A 27 3.18 23.83 -5.72
C LEU A 27 1.90 24.58 -5.29
N PHE A 28 1.24 24.17 -4.20
CA PHE A 28 0.11 24.91 -3.61
C PHE A 28 0.37 25.24 -2.13
N PRO A 29 -0.20 26.34 -1.59
CA PRO A 29 0.19 26.89 -0.29
C PRO A 29 -0.38 26.07 0.87
N GLY A 30 0.45 25.87 1.90
CA GLY A 30 0.11 25.13 3.11
C GLY A 30 -0.89 25.84 4.02
N GLN A 31 -1.74 25.05 4.66
CA GLN A 31 -2.48 25.46 5.85
C GLN A 31 -1.68 25.08 7.09
N SER A 32 -1.42 26.06 7.97
CA SER A 32 -0.69 25.84 9.22
C SER A 32 -1.62 25.28 10.29
N CYS A 33 -1.19 24.19 10.94
CA CYS A 33 -1.78 23.73 12.20
C CYS A 33 -0.93 24.26 13.36
N GLY A 34 -1.57 24.97 14.29
CA GLY A 34 -0.91 25.70 15.38
C GLY A 34 -0.35 24.78 16.46
N LEU A 35 0.90 25.05 16.86
CA LEU A 35 1.60 24.38 17.95
C LEU A 35 1.17 25.00 19.30
N ILE A 36 0.75 24.16 20.25
CA ILE A 36 0.75 24.50 21.68
C ILE A 36 1.53 23.41 22.39
N GLY A 37 2.76 23.76 22.81
CA GLY A 37 3.60 22.91 23.64
C GLY A 37 3.29 23.12 25.11
N THR A 38 3.18 22.03 25.86
CA THR A 38 3.43 22.05 27.32
C THR A 38 4.35 20.88 27.67
N SER A 39 5.37 21.18 28.46
CA SER A 39 6.38 20.24 28.91
C SER A 39 5.95 19.59 30.23
N SER A 40 6.13 18.27 30.34
CA SER A 40 6.23 17.61 31.64
C SER A 40 7.13 16.39 31.53
N SER A 41 8.09 16.32 32.45
CA SER A 41 9.09 15.27 32.59
C SER A 41 8.48 14.00 33.20
N ARG A 42 8.72 12.85 32.56
CA ARG A 42 8.61 11.53 33.20
C ARG A 42 9.21 10.44 32.30
N GLY A 43 10.11 9.63 32.87
CA GLY A 43 10.54 8.30 32.40
C GLY A 43 11.21 8.25 31.03
N MET A 44 12.47 7.81 30.97
CA MET A 44 13.09 7.42 29.69
C MET A 44 12.47 6.09 29.21
N GLU A 45 11.21 6.12 28.78
CA GLU A 45 10.66 5.09 27.91
C GLU A 45 11.46 5.12 26.61
N ARG A 46 11.89 3.96 26.10
CA ARG A 46 12.49 3.91 24.77
C ARG A 46 11.47 4.51 23.80
N LYS A 47 11.83 5.63 23.16
CA LYS A 47 11.05 6.22 22.07
C LYS A 47 11.02 5.20 20.94
N VAL A 48 9.90 4.53 20.74
CA VAL A 48 9.69 3.65 19.60
C VAL A 48 9.88 4.46 18.31
N THR A 49 10.63 3.92 17.37
CA THR A 49 10.92 4.58 16.09
C THR A 49 10.29 3.80 14.93
N LEU A 50 10.08 4.45 13.77
CA LEU A 50 9.55 3.77 12.59
C LEU A 50 10.44 2.62 12.10
N ASP A 51 11.72 2.66 12.44
CA ASP A 51 12.66 1.57 12.12
C ASP A 51 12.29 0.27 12.84
N ASP A 52 11.64 0.33 14.00
CA ASP A 52 11.17 -0.83 14.76
C ASP A 52 10.01 -1.57 14.06
N PHE A 53 9.38 -0.93 13.07
CA PHE A 53 8.20 -1.42 12.37
C PHE A 53 8.47 -1.89 10.93
N LYS A 54 9.74 -1.92 10.49
CA LYS A 54 10.10 -2.43 9.16
C LYS A 54 9.82 -3.93 9.05
N VAL A 55 9.24 -4.35 7.92
CA VAL A 55 8.88 -5.76 7.69
C VAL A 55 9.89 -6.45 6.78
N GLY A 56 10.41 -7.58 7.25
CA GLY A 56 11.27 -8.46 6.46
C GLY A 56 12.54 -7.76 5.95
N SER A 57 12.97 -8.12 4.74
CA SER A 57 14.15 -7.57 4.08
C SER A 57 13.87 -6.35 3.21
N VAL A 58 12.66 -5.77 3.29
CA VAL A 58 12.22 -4.62 2.49
C VAL A 58 12.06 -3.41 3.40
N PRO A 59 13.12 -2.59 3.62
CA PRO A 59 13.09 -1.47 4.57
C PRO A 59 12.08 -0.38 4.23
N THR A 60 11.52 -0.43 3.02
CA THR A 60 10.56 0.53 2.47
C THR A 60 9.11 0.10 2.72
N LEU A 61 8.88 -0.94 3.53
CA LEU A 61 7.58 -1.43 3.97
C LEU A 61 7.54 -1.48 5.51
N ILE A 62 6.59 -0.76 6.09
CA ILE A 62 6.49 -0.47 7.52
C ILE A 62 5.10 -0.90 7.99
N TYR A 63 5.03 -1.70 9.05
CA TYR A 63 3.79 -2.21 9.61
C TYR A 63 3.66 -1.86 11.10
N ILE A 64 2.63 -1.09 11.43
CA ILE A 64 2.34 -0.61 12.77
C ILE A 64 1.05 -1.30 13.25
N PRO A 65 1.13 -2.27 14.19
CA PRO A 65 -0.05 -2.87 14.80
C PRO A 65 -0.77 -1.85 15.69
N ASP A 66 -2.07 -2.04 15.90
CA ASP A 66 -2.88 -1.25 16.85
C ASP A 66 -2.76 0.28 16.69
N PHE A 67 -2.53 0.76 15.45
CA PHE A 67 -2.34 2.18 15.13
C PHE A 67 -3.56 3.04 15.51
N ILE A 68 -4.76 2.48 15.41
CA ILE A 68 -5.98 3.09 15.97
C ILE A 68 -6.53 2.26 17.13
N THR A 69 -7.27 2.93 18.01
CA THR A 69 -8.01 2.30 19.10
C THR A 69 -9.31 1.64 18.59
N ASP A 70 -9.88 0.72 19.37
CA ASP A 70 -11.19 0.12 19.07
C ASP A 70 -12.32 1.16 18.96
N ASN A 71 -12.25 2.23 19.77
CA ASN A 71 -13.21 3.33 19.69
C ASN A 71 -13.07 4.10 18.37
N GLU A 72 -11.84 4.44 17.95
CA GLU A 72 -11.59 5.09 16.65
C GLU A 72 -12.06 4.21 15.49
N GLN A 73 -11.79 2.90 15.53
CA GLN A 73 -12.31 1.96 14.54
C GLN A 73 -13.84 2.00 14.49
N THR A 74 -14.51 1.91 15.64
CA THR A 74 -15.97 1.94 15.72
C THR A 74 -16.54 3.24 15.14
N MET A 75 -15.93 4.38 15.46
CA MET A 75 -16.33 5.67 14.90
C MET A 75 -16.14 5.74 13.38
N LEU A 76 -15.01 5.24 12.86
CA LEU A 76 -14.75 5.18 11.42
C LEU A 76 -15.79 4.30 10.71
N LEU A 77 -16.06 3.11 11.24
CA LEU A 77 -17.05 2.19 10.68
C LEU A 77 -18.44 2.81 10.62
N ASN A 78 -18.89 3.44 11.70
CA ASN A 78 -20.17 4.13 11.73
C ASN A 78 -20.24 5.20 10.63
N LYS A 79 -19.21 6.04 10.47
CA LYS A 79 -19.18 7.09 9.44
C LYS A 79 -19.14 6.54 8.01
N ILE A 80 -18.42 5.44 7.78
CA ILE A 80 -18.35 4.76 6.48
C ILE A 80 -19.73 4.27 6.04
N TYR A 81 -20.53 3.72 6.95
CA TYR A 81 -21.85 3.17 6.66
C TYR A 81 -23.00 4.17 6.79
N GLU A 82 -22.84 5.26 7.55
CA GLU A 82 -23.79 6.37 7.60
C GLU A 82 -23.87 7.14 6.27
N GLY A 83 -22.82 7.08 5.44
CA GLY A 83 -22.78 7.73 4.14
C GLY A 83 -23.85 7.20 3.17
N PRO A 84 -24.29 8.01 2.18
CA PRO A 84 -25.31 7.59 1.23
C PRO A 84 -24.82 6.40 0.40
N VAL A 85 -25.71 5.46 0.11
CA VAL A 85 -25.40 4.23 -0.67
C VAL A 85 -24.77 4.55 -2.02
N SER A 86 -25.11 5.69 -2.63
CA SER A 86 -24.55 6.16 -3.90
C SER A 86 -23.04 6.45 -3.88
N LYS A 87 -22.41 6.58 -2.70
CA LYS A 87 -20.95 6.68 -2.58
C LYS A 87 -20.25 5.34 -2.83
N TRP A 88 -20.95 4.22 -2.66
CA TRP A 88 -20.42 2.91 -2.97
C TRP A 88 -20.51 2.65 -4.47
N LYS A 89 -19.36 2.39 -5.08
CA LYS A 89 -19.26 1.85 -6.43
C LYS A 89 -18.97 0.37 -6.34
N SER A 90 -19.82 -0.45 -6.94
CA SER A 90 -19.57 -1.88 -7.09
C SER A 90 -18.54 -2.10 -8.19
N LEU A 91 -17.45 -2.75 -7.83
CA LEU A 91 -16.44 -3.25 -8.76
C LEU A 91 -16.65 -4.77 -8.90
N LYS A 92 -15.82 -5.42 -9.72
CA LYS A 92 -16.00 -6.84 -10.06
C LYS A 92 -16.21 -7.74 -8.84
N ASN A 93 -15.30 -7.67 -7.86
CA ASN A 93 -15.29 -8.54 -6.68
C ASN A 93 -15.24 -7.75 -5.37
N ARG A 94 -15.54 -6.45 -5.35
CA ARG A 94 -15.49 -5.61 -4.14
C ARG A 94 -16.33 -4.37 -4.34
N ARG A 95 -16.52 -3.56 -3.30
CA ARG A 95 -17.04 -2.20 -3.46
C ARG A 95 -16.08 -1.15 -2.92
N LEU A 96 -16.23 0.06 -3.42
CA LEU A 96 -15.30 1.16 -3.19
C LEU A 96 -16.05 2.47 -2.88
N GLN A 97 -15.56 3.23 -1.91
CA GLN A 97 -15.83 4.68 -1.81
C GLN A 97 -14.60 5.48 -2.21
N ASN A 98 -14.81 6.63 -2.83
CA ASN A 98 -13.76 7.62 -3.13
C ASN A 98 -14.08 8.93 -2.38
N TRP A 99 -13.08 9.44 -1.66
CA TRP A 99 -13.14 10.68 -0.90
C TRP A 99 -11.94 11.58 -1.19
N GLY A 100 -12.17 12.89 -1.17
CA GLY A 100 -11.17 13.90 -1.51
C GLY A 100 -11.11 14.12 -3.02
N GLY A 101 -10.07 13.65 -3.69
CA GLY A 101 -9.87 13.84 -5.14
C GLY A 101 -10.80 13.03 -6.07
N ILE A 102 -11.45 13.70 -7.04
CA ILE A 102 -12.08 13.00 -8.19
C ILE A 102 -11.05 12.84 -9.30
N VAL A 103 -10.86 11.60 -9.77
CA VAL A 103 -10.08 11.33 -10.98
C VAL A 103 -10.80 11.93 -12.19
N HIS A 104 -10.15 12.89 -12.84
CA HIS A 104 -10.56 13.46 -14.11
C HIS A 104 -9.51 13.13 -15.18
N GLU A 105 -9.87 13.24 -16.46
CA GLU A 105 -8.96 13.01 -17.59
C GLU A 105 -7.67 13.86 -17.55
N LYS A 106 -7.64 14.94 -16.74
CA LYS A 106 -6.53 15.89 -16.64
C LYS A 106 -5.76 15.81 -15.31
N GLY A 107 -6.12 14.92 -14.39
CA GLY A 107 -5.56 14.89 -13.04
C GLY A 107 -6.59 14.58 -11.95
N LEU A 108 -6.13 14.56 -10.70
CA LEU A 108 -7.01 14.56 -9.53
C LEU A 108 -7.52 15.98 -9.29
N LEU A 109 -8.84 16.17 -9.33
CA LEU A 109 -9.49 17.40 -8.87
C LEU A 109 -9.69 17.30 -7.35
N PRO A 110 -8.98 18.09 -6.54
CA PRO A 110 -9.07 17.99 -5.08
C PRO A 110 -10.46 18.41 -4.60
N GLN A 111 -10.99 17.67 -3.63
CA GLN A 111 -12.11 18.10 -2.80
C GLN A 111 -11.72 17.93 -1.34
N ASP A 112 -12.41 18.64 -0.47
CA ASP A 112 -12.17 18.55 0.96
C ASP A 112 -12.54 17.16 1.47
N LEU A 113 -11.65 16.58 2.28
CA LEU A 113 -11.95 15.38 3.03
C LEU A 113 -12.95 15.70 4.14
N PRO A 114 -13.94 14.83 4.41
CA PRO A 114 -14.79 14.99 5.57
C PRO A 114 -13.97 14.91 6.85
N SER A 115 -14.36 15.65 7.89
CA SER A 115 -13.57 15.82 9.12
C SER A 115 -13.12 14.53 9.79
N TRP A 116 -13.92 13.47 9.70
CA TRP A 116 -13.58 12.15 10.24
C TRP A 116 -12.43 11.46 9.47
N LEU A 117 -12.31 11.70 8.16
CA LEU A 117 -11.16 11.28 7.36
C LEU A 117 -9.96 12.21 7.59
N THR A 118 -10.19 13.53 7.66
CA THR A 118 -9.12 14.50 7.94
C THR A 118 -8.41 14.17 9.26
N LYS A 119 -9.14 13.77 10.31
CA LYS A 119 -8.55 13.39 11.59
C LYS A 119 -7.57 12.22 11.45
N ILE A 120 -7.94 11.17 10.71
CA ILE A 120 -7.08 9.99 10.56
C ILE A 120 -5.91 10.24 9.60
N THR A 121 -6.12 11.01 8.53
CA THR A 121 -5.04 11.37 7.60
C THR A 121 -4.01 12.31 8.23
N CYS A 122 -4.45 13.28 9.04
CA CYS A 122 -3.54 14.12 9.85
C CYS A 122 -2.71 13.27 10.81
N LYS A 123 -3.34 12.33 11.54
CA LYS A 123 -2.64 11.42 12.44
C LYS A 123 -1.55 10.62 11.70
N ILE A 124 -1.88 10.02 10.56
CA ILE A 124 -0.92 9.25 9.73
C ILE A 124 0.21 10.16 9.24
N TYR A 125 -0.12 11.36 8.78
CA TYR A 125 0.86 12.34 8.29
C TYR A 125 1.86 12.74 9.40
N GLU A 126 1.35 13.11 10.57
CA GLU A 126 2.14 13.59 11.71
C GLU A 126 2.98 12.48 12.36
N GLU A 127 2.40 11.31 12.60
CA GLU A 127 3.09 10.21 13.27
C GLU A 127 4.11 9.50 12.36
N SER A 128 3.85 9.42 11.05
CA SER A 128 4.81 8.83 10.12
C SER A 128 5.90 9.80 9.67
N GLY A 129 5.57 11.07 9.42
CA GLY A 129 6.51 12.03 8.81
C GLY A 129 7.06 11.58 7.45
N LEU A 130 6.41 10.61 6.79
CA LEU A 130 6.89 10.03 5.53
C LEU A 130 6.28 10.68 4.29
N PHE A 131 5.08 11.26 4.44
CA PHE A 131 4.36 11.87 3.33
C PHE A 131 4.94 13.25 3.02
N PRO A 132 5.23 13.56 1.75
CA PRO A 132 5.81 14.87 1.38
C PRO A 132 4.81 16.02 1.49
N LEU A 133 3.51 15.73 1.43
CA LEU A 133 2.40 16.68 1.52
C LEU A 133 1.26 16.07 2.34
N PRO A 134 0.37 16.90 2.93
CA PRO A 134 -0.83 16.41 3.60
C PRO A 134 -1.66 15.53 2.67
N ILE A 135 -2.15 14.41 3.20
CA ILE A 135 -2.93 13.46 2.43
C ILE A 135 -4.32 14.04 2.13
N ASN A 136 -4.72 13.96 0.87
CA ASN A 136 -5.92 14.62 0.33
C ASN A 136 -6.86 13.68 -0.44
N HIS A 137 -6.58 12.37 -0.47
CA HIS A 137 -7.38 11.40 -1.20
C HIS A 137 -7.42 10.08 -0.44
N VAL A 138 -8.61 9.48 -0.34
CA VAL A 138 -8.81 8.21 0.37
C VAL A 138 -9.74 7.31 -0.43
N LEU A 139 -9.32 6.06 -0.61
CA LEU A 139 -10.13 4.98 -1.17
C LEU A 139 -10.51 3.98 -0.08
N ILE A 140 -11.81 3.79 0.13
CA ILE A 140 -12.33 2.84 1.12
C ILE A 140 -12.81 1.60 0.38
N ASN A 141 -12.05 0.52 0.49
CA ASN A 141 -12.37 -0.75 -0.15
C ASN A 141 -13.04 -1.67 0.88
N GLU A 142 -14.20 -2.22 0.54
CA GLU A 142 -14.83 -3.30 1.31
C GLU A 142 -14.77 -4.61 0.54
N TYR A 143 -14.34 -5.65 1.25
CA TYR A 143 -14.28 -7.03 0.77
C TYR A 143 -15.13 -7.92 1.67
N LEU A 144 -16.14 -8.57 1.11
CA LEU A 144 -16.85 -9.67 1.75
C LEU A 144 -15.97 -10.94 1.80
N PRO A 145 -16.35 -11.99 2.54
CA PRO A 145 -15.70 -13.29 2.39
C PRO A 145 -15.63 -13.72 0.92
N ASN A 146 -14.53 -14.38 0.51
CA ASN A 146 -14.18 -14.71 -0.88
C ASN A 146 -13.86 -13.55 -1.82
N GLN A 147 -13.77 -12.32 -1.32
CA GLN A 147 -13.41 -11.17 -2.14
C GLN A 147 -11.97 -10.73 -1.93
N GLY A 148 -11.37 -10.21 -3.00
CA GLY A 148 -10.00 -9.73 -3.02
C GLY A 148 -9.73 -8.87 -4.25
N ILE A 149 -8.45 -8.70 -4.55
CA ILE A 149 -7.96 -7.87 -5.66
C ILE A 149 -6.72 -8.54 -6.25
N MET A 150 -6.70 -8.67 -7.58
CA MET A 150 -5.57 -9.23 -8.30
C MET A 150 -4.29 -8.42 -8.10
N ALA A 151 -3.14 -9.05 -8.37
CA ALA A 151 -1.85 -8.38 -8.30
C ALA A 151 -1.81 -7.13 -9.18
N HIS A 152 -1.54 -5.99 -8.57
CA HIS A 152 -1.47 -4.69 -9.23
C HIS A 152 -0.45 -3.78 -8.53
N GLN A 153 -0.13 -2.67 -9.19
CA GLN A 153 0.62 -1.57 -8.61
C GLN A 153 -0.32 -0.36 -8.53
N ASP A 154 -0.12 0.49 -7.53
CA ASP A 154 -0.87 1.73 -7.43
C ASP A 154 -0.49 2.71 -8.54
N GLY A 155 -1.48 3.47 -9.00
CA GLY A 155 -1.28 4.49 -10.02
C GLY A 155 -0.41 5.65 -9.52
N PRO A 156 0.20 6.41 -10.45
CA PRO A 156 1.17 7.46 -10.16
C PRO A 156 0.64 8.60 -9.27
N ALA A 157 -0.68 8.74 -9.15
CA ALA A 157 -1.32 9.67 -8.23
C ALA A 157 -0.99 9.41 -6.75
N TYR A 158 -0.56 8.20 -6.40
CA TYR A 158 -0.20 7.77 -5.06
C TYR A 158 1.32 7.71 -4.81
N TYR A 159 2.12 8.07 -5.80
CA TYR A 159 3.56 8.13 -5.63
C TYR A 159 3.93 9.36 -4.76
N PRO A 160 4.87 9.26 -3.80
CA PRO A 160 5.80 8.14 -3.56
C PRO A 160 5.44 7.22 -2.38
N VAL A 161 4.39 7.52 -1.61
CA VAL A 161 4.07 6.84 -0.36
C VAL A 161 2.59 6.49 -0.33
N VAL A 162 2.28 5.26 0.03
CA VAL A 162 0.91 4.77 0.27
C VAL A 162 0.79 4.29 1.70
N ALA A 163 -0.34 4.60 2.34
CA ALA A 163 -0.74 4.01 3.59
C ALA A 163 -2.03 3.18 3.43
N ILE A 164 -2.12 2.08 4.18
CA ILE A 164 -3.30 1.23 4.26
C ILE A 164 -3.66 1.06 5.73
N LEU A 165 -4.79 1.63 6.13
CA LEU A 165 -5.40 1.39 7.43
C LEU A 165 -6.44 0.28 7.31
N SER A 166 -6.26 -0.77 8.11
CA SER A 166 -7.09 -1.99 8.05
C SER A 166 -8.12 -2.00 9.18
N LEU A 167 -9.37 -2.35 8.89
CA LEU A 167 -10.47 -2.40 9.86
C LEU A 167 -11.22 -3.75 9.82
N GLU A 168 -11.92 -4.05 10.92
CA GLU A 168 -12.78 -5.22 11.15
C GLU A 168 -12.05 -6.58 11.16
N SER A 169 -11.75 -7.15 10.00
CA SER A 169 -11.22 -8.52 9.89
C SER A 169 -9.78 -8.53 9.39
N PRO A 170 -8.91 -9.44 9.89
CA PRO A 170 -7.54 -9.56 9.42
C PRO A 170 -7.50 -9.93 7.93
N VAL A 171 -6.46 -9.51 7.21
CA VAL A 171 -6.28 -9.84 5.79
C VAL A 171 -4.82 -10.05 5.41
N VAL A 172 -4.52 -11.05 4.59
CA VAL A 172 -3.20 -11.26 3.99
C VAL A 172 -3.11 -10.47 2.69
N MET A 173 -2.11 -9.60 2.61
CA MET A 173 -1.70 -8.90 1.39
C MET A 173 -0.40 -9.53 0.89
N ASP A 174 -0.43 -10.04 -0.34
CA ASP A 174 0.72 -10.67 -0.98
C ASP A 174 1.51 -9.62 -1.79
N PHE A 175 2.79 -9.46 -1.51
CA PHE A 175 3.73 -8.67 -2.32
C PHE A 175 4.53 -9.58 -3.22
N THR A 176 4.54 -9.32 -4.52
CA THR A 176 5.24 -10.12 -5.54
C THR A 176 6.10 -9.24 -6.43
N PRO A 177 7.36 -9.61 -6.74
CA PRO A 177 8.22 -8.78 -7.57
C PRO A 177 7.61 -8.50 -8.95
N HIS A 178 7.73 -7.28 -9.45
CA HIS A 178 7.24 -6.93 -10.77
C HIS A 178 8.03 -7.68 -11.87
N SER A 179 7.31 -8.24 -12.83
CA SER A 179 7.88 -8.98 -13.98
C SER A 179 8.95 -8.22 -14.77
N ARG A 180 8.95 -6.88 -14.77
CA ARG A 180 9.98 -6.07 -15.43
C ARG A 180 11.36 -6.27 -14.80
N LEU A 181 11.41 -6.50 -13.49
CA LEU A 181 12.64 -6.76 -12.75
C LEU A 181 13.08 -8.23 -12.82
N THR A 182 12.13 -9.16 -12.96
CA THR A 182 12.47 -10.57 -13.18
C THR A 182 13.01 -10.81 -14.59
N LEU A 183 12.52 -10.09 -15.60
CA LEU A 183 13.00 -10.17 -16.99
C LEU A 183 14.41 -9.60 -17.13
N CYS A 184 14.69 -8.42 -16.56
CA CYS A 184 16.03 -7.80 -16.60
C CYS A 184 17.12 -8.67 -15.96
N LYS A 185 16.77 -9.53 -14.99
CA LYS A 185 17.69 -10.53 -14.42
C LYS A 185 18.00 -11.67 -15.39
N SER A 186 17.03 -12.08 -16.21
CA SER A 186 17.22 -13.16 -17.19
C SER A 186 18.05 -12.71 -18.42
N THR A 187 17.90 -11.46 -18.87
CA THR A 187 18.67 -10.94 -20.01
C THR A 187 20.11 -10.56 -19.65
N CYS A 188 20.40 -10.14 -18.42
CA CYS A 188 21.79 -9.91 -17.99
C CYS A 188 22.54 -11.21 -17.63
N ALA A 189 21.84 -12.28 -17.26
CA ALA A 189 22.43 -13.61 -17.10
C ALA A 189 22.74 -14.28 -18.46
N ASN A 190 21.91 -14.04 -19.48
CA ASN A 190 22.09 -14.61 -20.82
C ASN A 190 23.04 -13.81 -21.73
N ALA A 191 23.46 -12.61 -21.34
CA ALA A 191 24.40 -11.78 -22.11
C ALA A 191 25.89 -12.15 -21.90
N VAL A 192 26.19 -13.20 -21.11
CA VAL A 192 27.57 -13.65 -20.83
C VAL A 192 28.05 -14.76 -21.78
N GLU A 193 27.18 -15.30 -22.63
CA GLU A 193 27.59 -16.24 -23.69
C GLU A 193 27.33 -15.65 -25.07
N ASN A 194 28.26 -14.80 -25.53
CA ASN A 194 28.74 -14.68 -26.92
C ASN A 194 29.26 -13.27 -27.22
N THR A 195 30.55 -13.02 -26.97
CA THR A 195 31.41 -12.24 -27.88
C THR A 195 32.88 -12.38 -27.49
N ASN A 196 33.62 -13.16 -28.27
CA ASN A 196 35.07 -13.04 -28.36
C ASN A 196 35.39 -11.84 -29.26
N SER A 197 35.77 -10.68 -28.69
CA SER A 197 36.69 -9.75 -29.32
C SER A 197 37.08 -8.59 -28.40
N ASP A 198 38.37 -8.31 -28.44
CA ASP A 198 39.22 -7.38 -27.68
C ASP A 198 38.79 -5.89 -27.67
N ALA A 199 39.36 -5.16 -26.71
CA ALA A 199 39.35 -3.70 -26.46
C ALA A 199 38.24 -3.09 -25.55
N GLY A 200 38.64 -2.73 -24.32
CA GLY A 200 38.01 -1.67 -23.51
C GLY A 200 37.52 -2.09 -22.12
N VAL A 201 38.43 -2.14 -21.14
CA VAL A 201 38.09 -2.40 -19.73
C VAL A 201 37.23 -1.25 -19.18
N ILE A 202 35.92 -1.43 -19.14
CA ILE A 202 35.04 -0.70 -18.24
C ILE A 202 34.92 -1.57 -16.98
N ASN A 203 35.63 -1.19 -15.93
CA ASN A 203 35.45 -1.76 -14.58
C ASN A 203 34.06 -1.38 -14.07
N ILE A 204 33.06 -2.16 -14.45
CA ILE A 204 31.80 -2.18 -13.70
C ILE A 204 32.13 -2.96 -12.44
N ASN A 205 32.37 -2.24 -11.35
CA ASN A 205 32.29 -2.79 -10.01
C ASN A 205 30.90 -3.40 -9.85
N THR A 206 30.76 -4.68 -10.18
CA THR A 206 29.55 -5.46 -9.92
C THR A 206 29.49 -5.67 -8.42
N ASP A 207 28.91 -4.66 -7.75
CA ASP A 207 28.66 -4.70 -6.34
C ASP A 207 27.78 -5.92 -6.04
N LYS A 208 28.34 -6.79 -5.20
CA LYS A 208 28.02 -8.21 -5.09
C LYS A 208 26.82 -8.44 -4.16
N SER A 209 25.76 -7.66 -4.34
CA SER A 209 24.53 -7.71 -3.51
C SER A 209 23.29 -7.34 -4.33
N MET A 210 23.07 -8.01 -5.45
CA MET A 210 21.78 -7.94 -6.15
C MET A 210 20.74 -8.72 -5.34
N ASN A 211 20.08 -8.04 -4.39
CA ASN A 211 19.02 -8.61 -3.57
C ASN A 211 18.03 -9.38 -4.46
N GLU A 212 17.95 -10.69 -4.23
CA GLU A 212 16.87 -11.48 -4.81
C GLU A 212 15.56 -10.97 -4.21
N LEU A 213 14.82 -10.18 -4.99
CA LEU A 213 13.46 -9.79 -4.67
C LEU A 213 12.63 -11.07 -4.68
N HIS A 214 12.12 -11.44 -3.52
CA HIS A 214 11.29 -12.64 -3.32
C HIS A 214 9.87 -12.20 -2.96
N PRO A 215 8.83 -12.96 -3.36
CA PRO A 215 7.48 -12.68 -2.92
C PRO A 215 7.36 -12.89 -1.40
N PHE A 216 6.55 -12.06 -0.74
CA PHE A 216 6.29 -12.19 0.69
C PHE A 216 4.86 -11.75 1.05
N PRO A 217 4.19 -12.44 1.97
CA PRO A 217 2.90 -12.02 2.50
C PRO A 217 3.04 -11.09 3.71
N VAL A 218 2.06 -10.22 3.92
CA VAL A 218 1.89 -9.41 5.14
C VAL A 218 0.47 -9.59 5.67
N ILE A 219 0.32 -10.03 6.93
CA ILE A 219 -1.00 -10.02 7.59
C ILE A 219 -1.28 -8.60 8.10
N LEU A 220 -2.39 -8.03 7.64
CA LEU A 220 -2.93 -6.78 8.14
C LEU A 220 -3.99 -7.09 9.18
N MET A 221 -3.65 -6.91 10.45
CA MET A 221 -4.60 -7.08 11.55
C MET A 221 -5.59 -5.90 11.57
N PRO A 222 -6.80 -6.07 12.13
CA PRO A 222 -7.69 -4.95 12.38
C PRO A 222 -6.95 -3.86 13.17
N ARG A 223 -7.23 -2.60 12.84
CA ARG A 223 -6.62 -1.39 13.42
C ARG A 223 -5.14 -1.17 13.11
N SER A 224 -4.53 -1.99 12.25
CA SER A 224 -3.13 -1.82 11.83
C SER A 224 -2.97 -0.82 10.69
N LEU A 225 -1.80 -0.20 10.63
CA LEU A 225 -1.36 0.66 9.54
C LEU A 225 -0.18 0.01 8.80
N LEU A 226 -0.32 -0.17 7.51
CA LEU A 226 0.77 -0.54 6.61
C LEU A 226 1.18 0.69 5.79
N ILE A 227 2.45 1.03 5.74
CA ILE A 227 2.99 2.07 4.87
C ILE A 227 4.02 1.44 3.95
N PHE A 228 3.95 1.70 2.65
CA PHE A 228 4.98 1.30 1.71
C PHE A 228 5.34 2.41 0.74
N LYS A 229 6.64 2.47 0.39
CA LYS A 229 7.25 3.52 -0.43
C LYS A 229 8.39 2.97 -1.29
N ASP A 230 8.99 3.83 -2.11
CA ASP A 230 10.18 3.55 -2.92
C ASP A 230 10.10 2.17 -3.61
N LYS A 231 11.04 1.26 -3.33
CA LYS A 231 11.10 -0.10 -3.91
C LYS A 231 9.86 -0.93 -3.61
N ALA A 232 9.27 -0.84 -2.41
CA ALA A 232 8.03 -1.56 -2.12
C ALA A 232 6.85 -1.06 -2.97
N TYR A 233 6.88 0.22 -3.38
CA TYR A 233 5.89 0.80 -4.28
C TYR A 233 6.21 0.51 -5.76
N SER A 234 7.47 0.60 -6.18
CA SER A 234 7.87 0.52 -7.60
C SER A 234 8.19 -0.89 -8.09
N ASP A 235 8.71 -1.74 -7.20
CA ASP A 235 9.34 -3.01 -7.57
C ASP A 235 8.43 -4.22 -7.25
N TYR A 236 7.32 -4.00 -6.54
CA TYR A 236 6.38 -5.04 -6.13
C TYR A 236 4.95 -4.72 -6.59
N LEU A 237 4.26 -5.78 -7.04
CA LEU A 237 2.82 -5.82 -7.16
C LEU A 237 2.24 -6.30 -5.83
N HIS A 238 1.06 -5.82 -5.46
CA HIS A 238 0.33 -6.27 -4.27
C HIS A 238 -1.05 -6.83 -4.63
N ALA A 239 -1.48 -7.86 -3.89
CA ALA A 239 -2.74 -8.57 -4.11
C ALA A 239 -3.41 -8.99 -2.80
N ILE A 240 -4.72 -9.24 -2.86
CA ILE A 240 -5.47 -9.95 -1.82
C ILE A 240 -6.19 -11.10 -2.50
N LYS A 241 -6.00 -12.33 -2.00
CA LYS A 241 -6.61 -13.52 -2.60
C LYS A 241 -8.13 -13.57 -2.34
N ASP A 242 -8.87 -13.90 -3.40
CA ASP A 242 -10.30 -14.18 -3.38
C ASP A 242 -10.57 -15.55 -2.71
N CYS A 243 -10.54 -15.63 -1.38
CA CYS A 243 -10.73 -16.87 -0.62
C CYS A 243 -11.31 -16.65 0.79
N GLU A 244 -12.08 -17.62 1.32
CA GLU A 244 -12.62 -17.57 2.70
C GLU A 244 -11.55 -17.80 3.75
N VAL A 245 -10.64 -18.73 3.48
CA VAL A 245 -9.57 -19.11 4.39
C VAL A 245 -8.30 -18.45 3.91
N GLN A 246 -7.74 -17.60 4.77
CA GLN A 246 -6.44 -17.01 4.50
C GLN A 246 -5.39 -17.76 5.28
N CYS A 247 -4.32 -18.13 4.58
CA CYS A 247 -3.18 -18.82 5.15
C CYS A 247 -2.02 -17.83 5.20
N TYR A 248 -1.39 -17.75 6.37
CA TYR A 248 -0.11 -17.08 6.52
C TYR A 248 0.96 -18.12 6.87
N ASP A 249 1.98 -18.18 6.03
CA ASP A 249 3.16 -19.01 6.22
C ASP A 249 4.31 -18.07 6.61
N GLY A 250 4.40 -17.74 7.89
CA GLY A 250 5.45 -16.87 8.40
C GLY A 250 6.77 -17.63 8.41
N VAL A 251 7.85 -17.05 7.86
CA VAL A 251 9.20 -17.65 7.73
C VAL A 251 9.92 -17.85 9.09
N ARG A 252 9.20 -18.12 10.18
CA ARG A 252 9.80 -18.42 11.48
C ARG A 252 9.07 -19.44 12.34
N SER A 253 8.05 -20.12 11.82
CA SER A 253 7.53 -21.33 12.45
C SER A 253 6.93 -22.23 11.39
N ASP A 254 7.21 -23.53 11.44
CA ASP A 254 6.63 -24.58 10.58
C ASP A 254 5.11 -24.78 10.76
N PHE A 255 4.39 -23.71 11.12
CA PHE A 255 2.96 -23.65 11.38
C PHE A 255 2.34 -22.60 10.46
N ILE A 256 1.62 -23.08 9.45
CA ILE A 256 0.63 -22.27 8.74
C ILE A 256 -0.45 -21.94 9.76
N PHE A 257 -0.72 -20.65 9.98
CA PHE A 257 -1.86 -20.21 10.78
C PHE A 257 -3.02 -19.86 9.85
N PRO A 258 -3.89 -20.82 9.48
CA PRO A 258 -5.10 -20.51 8.75
C PRO A 258 -6.04 -19.72 9.67
N PHE A 259 -6.59 -18.63 9.17
CA PHE A 259 -7.70 -17.96 9.83
C PHE A 259 -8.87 -17.83 8.87
N LEU A 260 -10.06 -18.13 9.38
CA LEU A 260 -11.29 -18.01 8.62
C LEU A 260 -11.74 -16.55 8.62
N VAL A 261 -11.91 -16.01 7.43
CA VAL A 261 -12.50 -14.68 7.22
C VAL A 261 -14.01 -14.81 7.34
N ARG A 262 -14.54 -14.68 8.56
CA ARG A 262 -15.98 -14.78 8.82
C ARG A 262 -16.74 -13.50 8.51
N ASN A 263 -16.07 -12.37 8.61
CA ASN A 263 -16.65 -11.04 8.43
C ASN A 263 -15.97 -10.32 7.27
N LYS A 264 -16.60 -9.25 6.80
CA LYS A 264 -16.01 -8.35 5.80
C LYS A 264 -14.73 -7.68 6.33
N LYS A 265 -13.92 -7.21 5.38
CA LYS A 265 -12.67 -6.49 5.62
C LYS A 265 -12.83 -5.10 5.02
N ILE A 266 -12.32 -4.09 5.71
CA ILE A 266 -12.29 -2.73 5.15
C ILE A 266 -10.86 -2.22 5.15
N LEU A 267 -10.41 -1.76 3.99
CA LEU A 267 -9.10 -1.17 3.80
C LEU A 267 -9.25 0.27 3.30
N LEU A 268 -8.74 1.22 4.08
CA LEU A 268 -8.60 2.60 3.67
C LEU A 268 -7.22 2.77 3.06
N LYS A 269 -7.15 2.92 1.73
CA LYS A 269 -5.94 3.28 0.99
C LYS A 269 -5.84 4.80 0.93
N ILE A 270 -4.72 5.31 1.42
CA ILE A 270 -4.46 6.70 1.79
C ILE A 270 -3.20 7.16 1.06
#